data_AF-A0A2H9VRU2-F1
#
_entry.id   AF-A0A2H9VRU2-F1
#
_cell.length_a   1.000
_cell.length_b   1.000
_cell.length_c   1.000
_cell.angle_alpha   90.00
_cell.angle_beta   90.00
_cell.angle_gamma   90.00
#
_symmetry.space_group_name_H-M   'P 1'
#
loop_
_entity.id
_entity.type
_entity.pdbx_description
1 polymer ?
#
loop_
_entity_poly.entity_id
_entity_poly.type
_entity_poly.pdbx_seq_one_letter_code
_entity_poly.pdbx_strand_id
1 'polypeptide(L)'
;MLLTIFSPVYEALCGAHPDYTAEYRGSIFGSVGTITLAIIVAMLLLFYVVLGRWKMVWFNLIHWGVTVLITAIICFFIAYLSAKNVLELVDGYVWRFAVINAIYTAVIFILLSLIFKNLSVFSKRTPF
;
A
#
# COMPACT_ATOMS: atom_id res chain seq x y z
N MET A 1 -15.61 -10.17 6.30
CA MET A 1 -14.47 -11.12 6.41
C MET A 1 -13.16 -10.57 5.84
N LEU A 2 -13.13 -9.86 4.70
CA LEU A 2 -11.88 -9.22 4.22
C LEU A 2 -11.29 -8.18 5.18
N LEU A 3 -12.15 -7.40 5.85
CA LEU A 3 -11.73 -6.36 6.80
C LEU A 3 -10.95 -6.89 8.01
N THR A 4 -11.21 -8.12 8.46
CA THR A 4 -10.60 -8.66 9.68
C THR A 4 -9.22 -9.28 9.45
N ILE A 5 -8.79 -9.46 8.19
CA ILE A 5 -7.49 -10.08 7.86
C ILE A 5 -6.34 -9.10 8.11
N PHE A 6 -6.59 -7.79 7.98
CA PHE A 6 -5.55 -6.76 8.12
C PHE A 6 -5.24 -6.40 9.57
N SER A 7 -6.18 -6.55 10.49
CA SER A 7 -5.97 -6.25 11.91
C SER A 7 -4.77 -7.00 12.52
N PRO A 8 -4.65 -8.34 12.39
CA PRO A 8 -3.50 -9.05 12.95
C PRO A 8 -2.18 -8.66 12.27
N VAL A 9 -2.21 -8.32 10.98
CA VAL A 9 -1.01 -7.86 10.26
C VAL A 9 -0.53 -6.52 10.81
N TYR A 10 -1.42 -5.55 10.93
CA TYR A 10 -1.04 -4.24 11.47
C TYR A 10 -0.69 -4.29 12.94
N GLU A 11 -1.31 -5.15 13.75
CA GLU A 11 -0.90 -5.30 15.15
C GLU A 11 0.49 -5.93 15.28
N ALA A 12 0.81 -6.91 14.45
CA ALA A 12 2.15 -7.51 14.47
C ALA A 12 3.24 -6.47 14.10
N LEU A 13 2.92 -5.53 13.20
CA LEU A 13 3.87 -4.51 12.75
C LEU A 13 3.89 -3.26 13.64
N CYS A 14 2.71 -2.78 14.04
CA CYS A 14 2.49 -1.54 14.80
C CYS A 14 2.40 -1.77 16.30
N GLY A 15 2.38 -3.01 16.80
CA GLY A 15 2.08 -3.29 18.20
C GLY A 15 0.67 -2.86 18.60
N ALA A 16 0.44 -2.70 19.90
CA ALA A 16 -0.81 -2.23 20.46
C ALA A 16 -0.67 -0.80 20.98
N HIS A 17 -1.73 0.00 20.84
CA HIS A 17 -1.87 1.28 21.54
C HIS A 17 -2.62 1.04 22.86
N PRO A 18 -2.16 1.56 24.01
CA PRO A 18 -2.81 1.30 25.30
C PRO A 18 -4.31 1.64 25.30
N ASP A 19 -4.68 2.78 24.70
CA ASP A 19 -6.06 3.31 24.83
C ASP A 19 -6.93 3.12 23.57
N TYR A 20 -6.34 2.96 22.37
CA TYR A 20 -7.07 3.04 21.09
C TYR A 20 -7.07 1.74 20.28
N THR A 21 -6.69 0.62 20.91
CA THR A 21 -6.58 -0.68 20.20
C THR A 21 -7.92 -1.13 19.62
N ALA A 22 -9.05 -0.82 20.28
CA ALA A 22 -10.38 -1.23 19.81
C ALA A 22 -10.79 -0.49 18.52
N GLU A 23 -10.54 0.81 18.46
CA GLU A 23 -10.82 1.69 17.32
C GLU A 23 -9.96 1.29 16.12
N TYR A 24 -8.66 1.07 16.35
CA TYR A 24 -7.76 0.60 15.31
C TYR A 24 -8.21 -0.73 14.70
N ARG A 25 -8.60 -1.70 15.53
CA ARG A 25 -9.09 -3.01 15.10
C ARG A 25 -10.44 -2.93 14.39
N GLY A 26 -11.36 -2.12 14.91
CA GLY A 26 -12.76 -2.10 14.51
C GLY A 26 -13.04 -1.29 13.25
N SER A 27 -12.31 -0.19 13.03
CA SER A 27 -12.62 0.75 11.94
C SER A 27 -11.41 1.07 11.05
N ILE A 28 -10.21 1.21 11.61
CA ILE A 28 -9.06 1.74 10.86
C ILE A 28 -8.36 0.64 10.06
N PHE A 29 -7.85 -0.41 10.71
CA PHE A 29 -6.98 -1.42 10.08
C PHE A 29 -7.64 -2.13 8.89
N GLY A 30 -8.88 -2.57 9.05
CA GLY A 30 -9.59 -3.26 7.99
C GLY A 30 -9.86 -2.37 6.77
N SER A 31 -10.30 -1.14 7.01
CA SER A 31 -10.59 -0.17 5.94
C SER A 31 -9.32 0.24 5.21
N VAL A 32 -8.29 0.68 5.95
CA VAL A 32 -7.02 1.13 5.38
C VAL A 32 -6.31 -0.01 4.64
N GLY A 33 -6.27 -1.22 5.19
CA GLY A 33 -5.67 -2.38 4.54
C GLY A 33 -6.35 -2.73 3.22
N THR A 34 -7.68 -2.69 3.18
CA THR A 34 -8.46 -2.98 1.97
C THR A 34 -8.22 -1.92 0.89
N ILE A 35 -8.29 -0.63 1.25
CA ILE A 35 -8.04 0.48 0.33
C ILE A 35 -6.60 0.43 -0.19
N THR A 36 -5.63 0.16 0.69
CA THR A 36 -4.22 0.02 0.33
C THR A 36 -4.02 -1.08 -0.70
N LEU A 37 -4.59 -2.27 -0.47
CA LEU A 37 -4.49 -3.37 -1.43
C LEU A 37 -5.14 -3.03 -2.78
N ALA A 38 -6.30 -2.38 -2.76
CA ALA A 38 -6.98 -1.94 -3.97
C ALA A 38 -6.12 -0.95 -4.78
N ILE A 39 -5.47 0.01 -4.11
CA ILE A 39 -4.56 0.97 -4.75
C ILE A 39 -3.34 0.27 -5.34
N ILE A 40 -2.73 -0.67 -4.61
CA ILE A 40 -1.60 -1.44 -5.13
C ILE A 40 -1.99 -2.17 -6.41
N VAL A 41 -3.12 -2.88 -6.41
CA VAL A 41 -3.61 -3.60 -7.59
C VAL A 41 -3.90 -2.64 -8.75
N ALA A 42 -4.57 -1.52 -8.48
CA ALA A 42 -4.86 -0.51 -9.49
C ALA A 42 -3.58 0.07 -10.13
N MET A 43 -2.59 0.39 -9.30
CA MET A 43 -1.30 0.93 -9.77
C MET A 43 -0.47 -0.12 -10.52
N LEU A 44 -0.52 -1.39 -10.11
CA LEU A 44 0.10 -2.49 -10.86
C LEU A 44 -0.54 -2.70 -12.23
N LEU A 45 -1.88 -2.67 -12.30
CA LEU A 45 -2.61 -2.74 -13.58
C LEU A 45 -2.27 -1.55 -14.47
N LEU A 46 -2.26 -0.34 -13.91
CA LEU A 46 -1.87 0.86 -14.63
C LEU A 46 -0.45 0.73 -15.20
N PHE A 47 0.52 0.31 -14.38
CA PHE A 47 1.91 0.21 -14.79
C PHE A 47 2.17 -0.94 -15.77
N TYR A 48 1.75 -2.17 -15.44
CA TYR A 48 2.09 -3.37 -16.21
C TYR A 48 1.14 -3.65 -17.38
N VAL A 49 -0.13 -3.24 -17.31
CA VAL A 49 -1.11 -3.51 -18.36
C VAL A 49 -1.34 -2.29 -19.23
N VAL A 50 -1.68 -1.13 -18.65
CA VAL A 50 -2.01 0.07 -19.43
C VAL A 50 -0.75 0.68 -20.02
N LEU A 51 0.17 1.16 -19.18
CA LEU A 51 1.43 1.74 -19.61
C LEU A 51 2.30 0.67 -20.28
N GLY A 52 2.38 -0.52 -19.67
CA GLY A 52 3.07 -1.75 -20.12
C GLY A 52 2.77 -2.24 -21.53
N ARG A 53 1.67 -1.79 -22.12
CA ARG A 53 1.25 -2.13 -23.50
C ARG A 53 1.17 -0.92 -24.42
N TRP A 54 1.28 0.29 -23.90
CA TRP A 54 1.08 1.51 -24.69
C TRP A 54 2.34 1.97 -25.43
N LYS A 55 3.45 2.23 -24.72
CA LYS A 55 4.68 2.77 -25.33
C LYS A 55 5.95 2.28 -24.65
N MET A 56 6.96 1.89 -25.44
CA MET A 56 8.27 1.35 -25.02
C MET A 56 9.08 2.21 -24.02
N VAL A 57 8.71 3.47 -23.81
CA VAL A 57 9.49 4.44 -23.02
C VAL A 57 9.36 4.23 -21.50
N TRP A 58 8.26 3.63 -21.03
CA TRP A 58 7.91 3.60 -19.60
C TRP A 58 8.48 2.43 -18.79
N PHE A 59 9.44 1.69 -19.34
CA PHE A 59 9.79 0.34 -18.84
C PHE A 59 11.15 0.22 -18.18
N ASN A 60 11.68 1.35 -17.72
CA ASN A 60 12.93 1.40 -16.99
C ASN A 60 12.69 1.21 -15.49
N LEU A 61 13.67 0.62 -14.81
CA LEU A 61 13.66 0.40 -13.36
C LEU A 61 13.35 1.69 -12.58
N ILE A 62 13.80 2.84 -13.09
CA ILE A 62 13.55 4.16 -12.50
C ILE A 62 12.04 4.47 -12.49
N HIS A 63 11.33 4.31 -13.61
CA HIS A 63 9.89 4.59 -13.67
C HIS A 63 9.08 3.65 -12.78
N TRP A 64 9.48 2.38 -12.72
CA TRP A 64 8.89 1.42 -11.78
C TRP A 64 9.14 1.84 -10.33
N GLY A 65 10.37 2.20 -9.96
CA GLY A 65 10.72 2.65 -8.61
C GLY A 65 9.99 3.93 -8.21
N VAL A 66 9.84 4.88 -9.12
CA VAL A 66 9.02 6.10 -8.92
C VAL A 66 7.55 5.72 -8.70
N THR A 67 7.03 4.74 -9.43
CA THR A 67 5.65 4.26 -9.26
C THR A 67 5.45 3.64 -7.87
N VAL A 68 6.39 2.81 -7.40
CA VAL A 68 6.38 2.26 -6.04
C VAL A 68 6.38 3.38 -5.00
N LEU A 69 7.29 4.35 -5.15
CA LEU A 69 7.42 5.48 -4.22
C LEU A 69 6.14 6.31 -4.15
N ILE A 70 5.56 6.68 -5.30
CA ILE A 70 4.30 7.43 -5.36
C ILE A 70 3.18 6.65 -4.69
N THR A 71 3.08 5.34 -4.96
CA THR A 71 2.05 4.48 -4.39
C THR A 71 2.19 4.38 -2.87
N ALA A 72 3.42 4.26 -2.36
CA ALA A 72 3.71 4.26 -0.92
C ALA A 72 3.34 5.59 -0.26
N ILE A 73 3.65 6.72 -0.90
CA ILE A 73 3.28 8.06 -0.41
C ILE A 73 1.76 8.23 -0.36
N ILE A 74 1.03 7.79 -1.40
CA ILE A 74 -0.44 7.84 -1.41
C ILE A 74 -1.02 7.02 -0.26
N CYS A 75 -0.55 5.78 -0.09
CA CYS A 75 -1.03 4.88 0.97
C CYS A 75 -0.66 5.39 2.37
N PHE A 76 0.49 6.05 2.52
CA PHE A 76 0.87 6.76 3.74
C PHE A 76 -0.19 7.79 4.12
N PHE A 77 -0.52 8.70 3.19
CA PHE A 77 -1.48 9.77 3.47
C PHE A 77 -2.88 9.22 3.75
N ILE A 78 -3.30 8.16 3.06
CA ILE A 78 -4.59 7.50 3.34
C ILE A 78 -4.60 6.94 4.77
N ALA A 79 -3.57 6.19 5.17
CA ALA A 79 -3.50 5.65 6.53
C ALA A 79 -3.49 6.76 7.60
N TYR A 80 -2.70 7.81 7.37
CA TYR A 80 -2.61 8.96 8.27
C TYR A 80 -3.96 9.69 8.40
N LEU A 81 -4.59 10.03 7.28
CA LEU A 81 -5.87 10.76 7.26
C LEU A 81 -7.01 9.90 7.81
N SER A 82 -7.07 8.61 7.49
CA SER A 82 -8.07 7.70 8.04
C SER A 82 -7.96 7.56 9.55
N ALA A 83 -6.74 7.40 10.08
CA ALA A 83 -6.54 7.32 11.53
C ALA A 83 -6.86 8.65 12.21
N LYS A 84 -6.37 9.77 11.67
CA LYS A 84 -6.65 11.12 12.18
C LYS A 84 -8.15 11.43 12.21
N ASN A 85 -8.90 11.04 11.18
CA ASN A 85 -10.33 11.32 11.09
C ASN A 85 -11.17 10.50 12.08
N VAL A 86 -10.69 9.33 12.50
CA VAL A 86 -11.40 8.47 13.47
C VAL A 86 -11.05 8.85 14.90
N LEU A 87 -9.77 9.12 15.19
CA LEU A 87 -9.28 9.36 16.55
C LEU A 87 -9.37 10.83 16.96
N GLU A 88 -9.51 11.75 16.01
CA GLU A 88 -9.47 13.22 16.19
C GLU A 88 -8.19 13.76 16.87
N LEU A 89 -7.25 12.88 17.23
CA LEU A 89 -5.96 13.15 17.82
C LEU A 89 -4.85 12.65 16.88
N VAL A 90 -3.76 13.41 16.80
CA VAL A 90 -2.53 13.00 16.11
C VAL A 90 -1.46 12.75 17.15
N ASP A 91 -1.09 11.49 17.33
CA ASP A 91 0.00 11.06 18.21
C ASP A 91 1.13 10.37 17.42
N GLY A 92 2.17 9.93 18.13
CA GLY A 92 3.29 9.19 17.52
C GLY A 92 2.87 7.84 16.93
N TYR A 93 1.77 7.25 17.42
CA TYR A 93 1.26 5.97 16.93
C TYR A 93 0.60 6.11 15.56
N VAL A 94 -0.16 7.19 15.31
CA VAL A 94 -0.72 7.52 14.00
C VAL A 94 0.39 7.66 12.94
N TRP A 95 1.47 8.36 13.26
CA TRP A 95 2.63 8.48 12.37
C TRP A 95 3.28 7.12 12.11
N ARG A 96 3.52 6.33 13.17
CA ARG A 96 4.10 4.99 13.04
C ARG A 96 3.23 4.10 12.14
N PHE A 97 1.92 4.08 12.37
CA PHE A 97 0.97 3.33 11.56
C PHE A 97 1.03 3.73 10.08
N ALA A 98 1.04 5.03 9.79
CA ALA A 98 1.12 5.52 8.42
C ALA A 98 2.44 5.13 7.73
N VAL A 99 3.58 5.25 8.42
CA VAL A 99 4.89 4.82 7.91
C VAL A 99 4.90 3.31 7.65
N ILE A 100 4.39 2.50 8.59
CA ILE A 100 4.29 1.06 8.42
C ILE A 100 3.41 0.71 7.23
N ASN A 101 2.27 1.40 7.05
CA ASN A 101 1.44 1.19 5.87
C ASN A 101 2.20 1.50 4.57
N ALA A 102 2.98 2.57 4.53
CA ALA A 102 3.80 2.90 3.36
C ALA A 102 4.83 1.81 3.03
N ILE A 103 5.50 1.27 4.05
CA ILE A 103 6.46 0.17 3.91
C ILE A 103 5.74 -1.10 3.45
N TYR A 104 4.63 -1.44 4.09
CA TYR A 104 3.77 -2.56 3.70
C TYR A 104 3.35 -2.44 2.23
N THR A 105 2.92 -1.26 1.80
CA THR A 105 2.59 -0.97 0.40
C THR A 105 3.75 -1.25 -0.53
N ALA A 106 4.95 -0.73 -0.22
CA ALA A 106 6.12 -0.94 -1.06
C ALA A 106 6.47 -2.44 -1.17
N VAL A 107 6.48 -3.17 -0.06
CA VAL A 107 6.78 -4.60 -0.04
C VAL A 107 5.77 -5.40 -0.85
N ILE A 108 4.46 -5.20 -0.62
CA ILE A 108 3.42 -5.93 -1.34
C ILE A 108 3.42 -5.57 -2.83
N PHE A 109 3.65 -4.30 -3.18
CA PHE A 109 3.76 -3.89 -4.58
C PHE A 109 4.92 -4.61 -5.28
N ILE A 110 6.09 -4.72 -4.63
CA ILE A 110 7.25 -5.44 -5.19
C ILE A 110 6.93 -6.92 -5.37
N LEU A 111 6.33 -7.57 -4.37
CA LEU A 111 5.97 -8.99 -4.45
C LEU A 111 4.97 -9.25 -5.58
N LEU A 112 3.90 -8.45 -5.67
CA LEU A 112 2.90 -8.59 -6.72
C LEU A 112 3.43 -8.21 -8.11
N SER A 113 4.44 -7.32 -8.19
CA SER A 113 5.11 -7.00 -9.45
C SER A 113 5.69 -8.26 -10.13
N LEU A 114 6.12 -9.26 -9.36
CA LEU A 114 6.63 -10.54 -9.90
C LEU A 114 5.57 -11.36 -10.63
N ILE A 115 4.32 -11.20 -10.24
CA ILE A 115 3.17 -11.86 -10.87
C ILE A 115 2.71 -11.03 -12.07
N PHE A 116 2.53 -9.72 -11.88
CA PHE A 116 1.97 -8.82 -12.89
C PHE A 116 2.91 -8.52 -14.06
N LYS A 117 4.24 -8.66 -13.89
CA LYS A 117 5.19 -8.44 -14.99
C LYS A 117 4.92 -9.32 -16.21
N ASN A 118 4.35 -10.50 -16.02
CA ASN A 118 3.99 -11.43 -17.10
C ASN A 118 2.82 -10.93 -17.97
N LEU A 119 2.00 -10.01 -17.46
CA LEU A 119 0.88 -9.41 -18.20
C LEU A 119 1.31 -8.28 -19.14
N SER A 120 2.52 -7.75 -18.91
CA SER A 120 3.10 -6.69 -19.71
C SER A 120 3.75 -7.23 -20.98
N VAL A 121 3.68 -6.47 -22.07
CA VAL A 121 4.39 -6.80 -23.31
C VAL A 121 5.83 -6.30 -23.24
N PHE A 122 6.01 -5.10 -22.71
CA PHE A 122 7.30 -4.41 -22.74
C PHE A 122 8.01 -4.33 -21.37
N SER A 123 7.31 -4.43 -20.24
CA SER A 123 7.89 -4.35 -18.87
C SER A 123 8.25 -5.71 -18.25
N LYS A 124 8.40 -6.78 -19.04
CA LYS A 124 8.59 -8.14 -18.48
C LYS A 124 9.84 -8.29 -17.61
N ARG A 125 10.83 -7.40 -17.78
CA ARG A 125 12.15 -7.41 -17.11
C ARG A 125 12.24 -6.49 -15.89
N THR A 126 11.12 -5.90 -15.45
CA THR A 126 11.07 -5.11 -14.20
C THR A 126 10.12 -5.80 -13.21
N PRO A 127 10.47 -5.94 -11.91
CA PRO A 127 11.62 -5.34 -11.22
C PRO A 127 12.93 -6.13 -11.33
N PHE A 128 12.87 -7.40 -11.75
CA PHE A 128 14.01 -8.30 -11.99
C PHE A 128 13.86 -9.00 -13.33
#